data_AF-A0A1D9MFN4-F1
#
_entry.id   AF-A0A1D9MFN4-F1
#
_cell.length_a   1.000
_cell.length_b   1.000
_cell.length_c   1.000
_cell.angle_alpha   90.00
_cell.angle_beta   90.00
_cell.angle_gamma   90.00
#
_symmetry.space_group_name_H-M   'P 1'
#
loop_
_entity.id
_entity.type
_entity.pdbx_description
1 polymer ?
#
loop_
_entity_poly.entity_id
_entity_poly.type
_entity_poly.pdbx_seq_one_letter_code
_entity_poly.pdbx_strand_id
1 'polypeptide(L)'
;MGQERRFERTIGVDYSGAETAEASLKGLRVYQADGDALPEEVLPPAGPKKYWTRRGLAEWLVETLDGQVPTVVGIDHGFSFPMRYFERHGLPPDWPAFLEDFCAHWPTDGKYTYVDFVRDGSVGNGAARWGERHWRRLTEEATGSAKSVFHFDVQGSVAKSTHAGIPWLRYIRRARPQLHFWPFDGWNPASGASVIIEAYPRLWSTAYPQDDRTTDQHDAYAIARWLQDASATGELEKAFAAPEPESVAMTGQVEGWILDSSWPPVKKQRRRVTSTKAPASTTMPGYINRNRQEVLSKTGLPGDDHNQVLYLLKCHTCGARYGANGSDIFQRRCPECDGGRPGLGLG
;
A
#
# COMPACT_ATOMS: atom_id res chain seq x y z
N MET A 1 -28.11 22.15 15.20
CA MET A 1 -28.23 21.84 13.76
C MET A 1 -27.29 20.68 13.51
N GLY A 2 -27.81 19.53 13.06
CA GLY A 2 -26.97 18.41 12.65
C GLY A 2 -26.13 18.86 11.45
N GLN A 3 -24.86 18.48 11.41
CA GLN A 3 -23.99 18.81 10.29
C GLN A 3 -24.55 18.13 9.03
N GLU A 4 -24.85 18.91 8.00
CA GLU A 4 -25.27 18.36 6.71
C GLU A 4 -24.13 17.53 6.13
N ARG A 5 -24.47 16.35 5.62
CA ARG A 5 -23.51 15.42 5.07
C ARG A 5 -22.88 15.99 3.80
N ARG A 6 -21.55 15.93 3.70
CA ARG A 6 -20.81 16.45 2.55
C ARG A 6 -21.06 15.71 1.22
N PHE A 7 -21.07 14.38 1.24
CA PHE A 7 -21.28 13.54 0.07
C PHE A 7 -22.49 12.64 0.26
N GLU A 8 -23.41 12.68 -0.69
CA GLU A 8 -24.61 11.83 -0.65
C GLU A 8 -24.28 10.38 -1.00
N ARG A 9 -23.28 10.19 -1.87
CA ARG A 9 -22.80 8.88 -2.31
C ARG A 9 -21.32 8.70 -1.98
N THR A 10 -20.97 7.50 -1.55
CA THR A 10 -19.58 7.09 -1.32
C THR A 10 -19.31 5.79 -2.03
N ILE A 11 -18.16 5.68 -2.70
CA ILE A 11 -17.76 4.51 -3.46
C ILE A 11 -16.36 4.10 -3.02
N GLY A 12 -16.18 2.82 -2.73
CA GLY A 12 -14.89 2.21 -2.43
C GLY A 12 -14.52 1.19 -3.48
N VAL A 13 -13.29 1.25 -3.98
CA VAL A 13 -12.78 0.37 -5.02
C VAL A 13 -11.49 -0.30 -4.56
N ASP A 14 -11.53 -1.62 -4.45
CA ASP A 14 -10.31 -2.43 -4.43
C ASP A 14 -9.90 -2.71 -5.88
N TYR A 15 -8.76 -2.15 -6.29
CA TYR A 15 -8.39 -2.07 -7.71
C TYR A 15 -7.40 -3.16 -8.11
N SER A 16 -7.76 -3.96 -9.11
CA SER A 16 -6.90 -5.03 -9.60
C SER A 16 -6.07 -4.61 -10.81
N GLY A 17 -4.75 -4.81 -10.72
CA GLY A 17 -3.83 -4.74 -11.85
C GLY A 17 -3.60 -6.07 -12.57
N ALA A 18 -4.42 -7.09 -12.28
CA ALA A 18 -4.31 -8.38 -12.93
C ALA A 18 -4.81 -8.30 -14.39
N GLU A 19 -4.21 -9.11 -15.24
CA GLU A 19 -4.63 -9.33 -16.62
C GLU A 19 -4.80 -8.04 -17.48
N THR A 20 -5.56 -8.15 -18.56
CA THR A 20 -5.86 -7.04 -19.49
C THR A 20 -7.00 -6.17 -18.98
N ALA A 21 -7.19 -5.00 -19.56
CA ALA A 21 -8.29 -4.11 -19.18
C ALA A 21 -9.69 -4.66 -19.47
N GLU A 22 -9.82 -5.70 -20.32
CA GLU A 22 -11.08 -6.34 -20.72
C GLU A 22 -11.34 -7.68 -20.00
N ALA A 23 -10.41 -8.11 -19.16
CA ALA A 23 -10.54 -9.34 -18.40
C ALA A 23 -11.58 -9.19 -17.28
N SER A 24 -12.27 -10.29 -16.95
CA SER A 24 -13.23 -10.34 -15.84
C SER A 24 -12.46 -10.53 -14.53
N LEU A 25 -12.19 -9.46 -13.80
CA LEU A 25 -11.21 -9.46 -12.69
C LEU A 25 -11.86 -9.78 -11.35
N LYS A 26 -11.57 -10.97 -10.80
CA LYS A 26 -12.11 -11.38 -9.48
C LYS A 26 -11.68 -10.44 -8.35
N GLY A 27 -10.50 -9.84 -8.42
CA GLY A 27 -10.00 -8.90 -7.41
C GLY A 27 -10.35 -7.44 -7.67
N LEU A 28 -11.19 -7.13 -8.66
CA LEU A 28 -11.69 -5.77 -8.87
C LEU A 28 -13.08 -5.69 -8.23
N ARG A 29 -13.18 -4.98 -7.11
CA ARG A 29 -14.40 -4.92 -6.28
C ARG A 29 -14.84 -3.48 -6.08
N VAL A 30 -16.15 -3.27 -6.08
CA VAL A 30 -16.78 -1.97 -5.95
C VAL A 30 -17.86 -2.07 -4.90
N TYR A 31 -17.82 -1.19 -3.91
CA TYR A 31 -18.87 -1.02 -2.91
C TYR A 31 -19.38 0.41 -2.94
N GLN A 32 -20.69 0.59 -2.77
CA GLN A 32 -21.33 1.90 -2.74
C GLN A 32 -22.25 2.01 -1.54
N ALA A 33 -22.25 3.17 -0.90
CA ALA A 33 -23.30 3.59 0.03
C ALA A 33 -23.93 4.90 -0.43
N ASP A 34 -25.26 4.95 -0.40
CA ASP A 34 -26.07 6.16 -0.59
C ASP A 34 -26.73 6.54 0.75
N GLY A 35 -26.53 7.76 1.22
CA GLY A 35 -27.08 8.18 2.51
C GLY A 35 -26.60 7.26 3.65
N ASP A 36 -27.43 7.01 4.64
CA ASP A 36 -27.06 6.19 5.83
C ASP A 36 -27.08 4.67 5.57
N ALA A 37 -27.43 4.22 4.36
CA ALA A 37 -27.46 2.80 4.02
C ALA A 37 -26.05 2.18 4.05
N LEU A 38 -25.90 0.99 4.60
CA LEU A 38 -24.60 0.30 4.62
C LEU A 38 -24.07 0.09 3.20
N PRO A 39 -22.74 0.10 2.98
CA PRO A 39 -22.21 -0.13 1.65
C PRO A 39 -22.55 -1.52 1.11
N GLU A 40 -23.04 -1.57 -0.12
CA GLU A 40 -23.38 -2.79 -0.85
C GLU A 40 -22.45 -3.00 -2.05
N GLU A 41 -22.20 -4.26 -2.43
CA GLU A 41 -21.37 -4.57 -3.59
C GLU A 41 -22.10 -4.18 -4.88
N VAL A 42 -21.47 -3.32 -5.68
CA VAL A 42 -21.97 -2.98 -7.01
C VAL A 42 -21.37 -3.98 -8.00
N LEU A 43 -22.22 -4.72 -8.70
CA LEU A 43 -21.82 -5.69 -9.72
C LEU A 43 -21.73 -5.04 -11.11
N PRO A 44 -20.90 -5.57 -12.03
CA PRO A 44 -20.90 -5.10 -13.41
C PRO A 44 -22.28 -5.28 -14.06
N PRO A 45 -22.61 -4.50 -15.11
CA PRO A 45 -23.84 -4.68 -15.87
C PRO A 45 -24.03 -6.12 -16.34
N ALA A 46 -25.29 -6.55 -16.44
CA ALA A 46 -25.64 -7.91 -16.85
C ALA A 46 -25.00 -8.25 -18.20
N GLY A 47 -24.23 -9.35 -18.23
CA GLY A 47 -23.46 -9.72 -19.41
C GLY A 47 -22.62 -10.98 -19.18
N PRO A 48 -21.72 -11.31 -20.13
CA PRO A 48 -20.90 -12.53 -20.06
C PRO A 48 -19.79 -12.45 -19.01
N LYS A 49 -19.47 -11.25 -18.50
CA LYS A 49 -18.41 -11.04 -17.51
C LYS A 49 -19.01 -11.12 -16.11
N LYS A 50 -18.46 -12.01 -15.28
CA LYS A 50 -18.92 -12.20 -13.90
C LYS A 50 -18.45 -11.09 -12.95
N TYR A 51 -17.27 -10.52 -13.23
CA TYR A 51 -16.65 -9.47 -12.43
C TYR A 51 -16.32 -8.27 -13.30
N TRP A 52 -16.04 -7.14 -12.64
CA TRP A 52 -15.65 -5.91 -13.32
C TRP A 52 -14.43 -6.10 -14.21
N THR A 53 -14.46 -5.42 -15.35
CA THR A 53 -13.27 -5.14 -16.15
C THR A 53 -12.77 -3.74 -15.78
N ARG A 54 -11.48 -3.44 -15.97
CA ARG A 54 -10.96 -2.08 -15.69
C ARG A 54 -11.63 -1.03 -16.57
N ARG A 55 -11.89 -1.36 -17.84
CA ARG A 55 -12.64 -0.50 -18.76
C ARG A 55 -14.06 -0.26 -18.28
N GLY A 56 -14.80 -1.33 -17.99
CA GLY A 56 -16.20 -1.25 -17.59
C GLY A 56 -16.36 -0.46 -16.28
N LEU A 57 -15.43 -0.60 -15.34
CA LEU A 57 -15.39 0.23 -14.14
C LEU A 57 -15.19 1.72 -14.47
N ALA A 58 -14.25 2.05 -15.36
CA ALA A 58 -13.98 3.44 -15.72
C ALA A 58 -15.16 4.08 -16.46
N GLU A 59 -15.79 3.35 -17.39
CA GLU A 59 -17.00 3.78 -18.09
C GLU A 59 -18.17 3.98 -17.11
N TRP A 60 -18.37 3.03 -16.20
CA TRP A 60 -19.39 3.15 -15.14
C TRP A 60 -19.13 4.34 -14.21
N LEU A 61 -17.88 4.60 -13.82
CA LEU A 61 -17.54 5.79 -13.02
C LEU A 61 -17.81 7.08 -13.80
N VAL A 62 -17.50 7.14 -15.10
CA VAL A 62 -17.84 8.30 -15.94
C VAL A 62 -19.35 8.52 -15.99
N GLU A 63 -20.15 7.48 -16.14
CA GLU A 63 -21.61 7.58 -16.14
C GLU A 63 -22.15 8.00 -14.77
N THR A 64 -21.67 7.36 -13.70
CA THR A 64 -22.11 7.55 -12.31
C THR A 64 -21.77 8.94 -11.77
N LEU A 65 -20.64 9.50 -12.20
CA LEU A 65 -20.14 10.81 -11.76
C LEU A 65 -20.57 11.92 -12.73
N ASP A 66 -21.88 12.05 -12.94
CA ASP A 66 -22.50 13.02 -13.86
C ASP A 66 -22.59 14.45 -13.32
N GLY A 67 -22.34 14.65 -12.02
CA GLY A 67 -22.38 15.93 -11.32
C GLY A 67 -23.70 16.24 -10.62
N GLN A 68 -24.69 15.35 -10.68
CA GLN A 68 -25.97 15.55 -9.98
C GLN A 68 -25.89 15.16 -8.50
N VAL A 69 -25.16 14.09 -8.19
CA VAL A 69 -25.01 13.55 -6.83
C VAL A 69 -23.56 13.78 -6.36
N PRO A 70 -23.33 14.62 -5.33
CA PRO A 70 -22.01 14.78 -4.73
C PRO A 70 -21.48 13.43 -4.25
N THR A 71 -20.42 12.95 -4.89
CA THR A 71 -19.88 11.60 -4.70
C THR A 71 -18.40 11.64 -4.36
N VAL A 72 -17.97 10.88 -3.35
CA VAL A 72 -16.53 10.62 -3.11
C VAL A 72 -16.18 9.18 -3.45
N VAL A 73 -15.13 8.99 -4.25
CA VAL A 73 -14.66 7.67 -4.71
C VAL A 73 -13.24 7.45 -4.21
N GLY A 74 -13.03 6.44 -3.35
CA GLY A 74 -11.71 5.97 -2.94
C GLY A 74 -11.26 4.77 -3.75
N ILE A 75 -10.03 4.81 -4.27
CA ILE A 75 -9.48 3.74 -5.12
C ILE A 75 -8.14 3.24 -4.55
N ASP A 76 -8.00 1.93 -4.36
CA ASP A 76 -6.77 1.29 -3.84
C ASP A 76 -5.69 1.11 -4.92
N HIS A 77 -5.12 2.22 -5.39
CA HIS A 77 -3.85 2.25 -6.09
C HIS A 77 -3.22 3.66 -6.08
N GLY A 78 -1.93 3.75 -6.40
CA GLY A 78 -1.24 5.03 -6.51
C GLY A 78 -1.74 5.88 -7.68
N PHE A 79 -1.87 7.20 -7.49
CA PHE A 79 -2.30 8.11 -8.57
C PHE A 79 -1.13 8.82 -9.28
N SER A 80 0.05 8.82 -8.68
CA SER A 80 1.28 9.39 -9.24
C SER A 80 2.51 8.70 -8.64
N PHE A 81 3.70 9.17 -9.00
CA PHE A 81 5.00 8.59 -8.68
C PHE A 81 5.83 9.51 -7.78
N PRO A 82 6.90 9.01 -7.11
CA PRO A 82 7.76 9.84 -6.28
C PRO A 82 8.54 10.89 -7.08
N MET A 83 8.88 12.02 -6.47
CA MET A 83 9.58 13.15 -7.09
C MET A 83 10.87 12.72 -7.80
N ARG A 84 11.59 11.74 -7.26
CA ARG A 84 12.79 11.15 -7.88
C ARG A 84 12.54 10.59 -9.29
N TYR A 85 11.33 10.11 -9.56
CA TYR A 85 10.94 9.68 -10.89
C TYR A 85 10.84 10.87 -11.86
N PHE A 86 10.22 11.98 -11.43
CA PHE A 86 10.13 13.20 -12.22
C PHE A 86 11.51 13.76 -12.52
N GLU A 87 12.36 13.87 -11.50
CA GLU A 87 13.75 14.35 -11.62
C GLU A 87 14.57 13.47 -12.58
N ARG A 88 14.50 12.13 -12.43
CA ARG A 88 15.26 11.20 -13.28
C ARG A 88 14.89 11.32 -14.75
N HIS A 89 13.60 11.51 -15.04
CA HIS A 89 13.08 11.50 -16.41
C HIS A 89 12.88 12.91 -17.00
N GLY A 90 13.27 13.95 -16.26
CA GLY A 90 13.15 15.35 -16.69
C GLY A 90 11.69 15.78 -16.90
N LEU A 91 10.76 15.22 -16.14
CA LEU A 91 9.34 15.55 -16.23
C LEU A 91 9.04 16.81 -15.41
N PRO A 92 8.16 17.71 -15.90
CA PRO A 92 7.66 18.78 -15.05
C PRO A 92 6.89 18.18 -13.86
N PRO A 93 6.96 18.78 -12.66
CA PRO A 93 6.19 18.36 -11.49
C PRO A 93 4.72 18.78 -11.63
N ASP A 94 4.06 18.29 -12.67
CA ASP A 94 2.69 18.59 -13.07
C ASP A 94 1.95 17.28 -13.35
N TRP A 95 0.82 17.07 -12.67
CA TRP A 95 0.11 15.79 -12.72
C TRP A 95 -0.56 15.52 -14.09
N PRO A 96 -1.23 16.50 -14.74
CA PRO A 96 -1.70 16.31 -16.11
C PRO A 96 -0.58 15.92 -17.09
N ALA A 97 0.58 16.59 -17.07
CA ALA A 97 1.72 16.24 -17.90
C ALA A 97 2.25 14.83 -17.58
N PHE A 98 2.29 14.44 -16.30
CA PHE A 98 2.64 13.09 -15.88
C PHE A 98 1.67 12.04 -16.46
N LEU A 99 0.36 12.27 -16.42
CA LEU A 99 -0.62 11.33 -16.98
C LEU A 99 -0.40 11.11 -18.48
N GLU A 100 -0.14 12.18 -19.23
CA GLU A 100 0.13 12.09 -20.67
C GLU A 100 1.43 11.33 -20.96
N ASP A 101 2.52 11.67 -20.27
CA ASP A 101 3.81 10.99 -20.43
C ASP A 101 3.73 9.52 -20.01
N PHE A 102 3.11 9.22 -18.87
CA PHE A 102 2.94 7.85 -18.38
C PHE A 102 2.18 7.01 -19.41
N CYS A 103 1.03 7.49 -19.90
CA CYS A 103 0.20 6.73 -20.84
C CYS A 103 0.87 6.54 -22.21
N ALA A 104 1.78 7.43 -22.62
CA ALA A 104 2.56 7.26 -23.84
C ALA A 104 3.56 6.09 -23.75
N HIS A 105 4.04 5.77 -22.54
CA HIS A 105 5.05 4.73 -22.32
C HIS A 105 4.45 3.43 -21.74
N TRP A 106 3.37 3.54 -20.98
CA TRP A 106 2.65 2.47 -20.32
C TRP A 106 1.18 2.40 -20.79
N PRO A 107 0.93 1.93 -22.02
CA PRO A 107 -0.41 1.89 -22.62
C PRO A 107 -1.26 0.71 -22.10
N THR A 108 -1.41 0.58 -20.78
CA THR A 108 -2.06 -0.58 -20.12
C THR A 108 -3.60 -0.55 -20.17
N ASP A 109 -4.17 0.49 -20.77
CA ASP A 109 -5.55 0.60 -21.26
C ASP A 109 -5.72 0.04 -22.69
N GLY A 110 -4.61 -0.24 -23.38
CA GLY A 110 -4.57 -0.83 -24.69
C GLY A 110 -5.17 -2.24 -24.76
N LYS A 111 -5.58 -2.63 -25.98
CA LYS A 111 -6.12 -3.98 -26.22
C LYS A 111 -5.06 -5.03 -25.93
N TYR A 112 -5.45 -6.05 -25.17
CA TYR A 112 -4.61 -7.21 -24.83
C TYR A 112 -3.29 -6.85 -24.11
N THR A 113 -3.23 -5.69 -23.45
CA THR A 113 -2.00 -5.23 -22.77
C THR A 113 -2.02 -5.60 -21.29
N TYR A 114 -1.03 -6.40 -20.88
CA TYR A 114 -0.74 -6.71 -19.48
C TYR A 114 0.32 -5.73 -18.97
N VAL A 115 0.29 -5.44 -17.67
CA VAL A 115 1.39 -4.68 -17.01
C VAL A 115 2.74 -5.38 -17.27
N ASP A 116 2.78 -6.70 -17.18
CA ASP A 116 4.01 -7.47 -17.37
C ASP A 116 4.57 -7.38 -18.80
N PHE A 117 3.72 -7.27 -19.82
CA PHE A 117 4.15 -7.07 -21.21
C PHE A 117 4.78 -5.69 -21.45
N VAL A 118 4.41 -4.69 -20.66
CA VAL A 118 5.09 -3.39 -20.71
C VAL A 118 6.42 -3.45 -19.96
N ARG A 119 6.47 -4.20 -18.86
CA ARG A 119 7.68 -4.38 -18.03
C ARG A 119 8.78 -5.14 -18.77
N ASP A 120 8.42 -6.16 -19.54
CA ASP A 120 9.38 -6.96 -20.31
C ASP A 120 9.74 -6.35 -21.67
N GLY A 121 9.06 -5.26 -22.06
CA GLY A 121 9.31 -4.53 -23.30
C GLY A 121 8.60 -5.11 -24.54
N SER A 122 7.68 -6.06 -24.37
CA SER A 122 6.89 -6.63 -25.47
C SER A 122 5.88 -5.63 -26.05
N VAL A 123 5.38 -4.69 -25.25
CA VAL A 123 4.43 -3.64 -25.65
C VAL A 123 4.81 -2.31 -24.99
N GLY A 124 4.61 -1.19 -25.69
CA GLY A 124 4.90 0.14 -25.16
C GLY A 124 6.40 0.39 -25.00
N ASN A 125 6.75 1.31 -24.11
CA ASN A 125 8.13 1.72 -23.85
C ASN A 125 8.36 1.94 -22.36
N GLY A 126 7.91 1.01 -21.52
CA GLY A 126 8.00 1.13 -20.05
C GLY A 126 9.44 1.26 -19.55
N ALA A 127 10.42 0.70 -20.26
CA ALA A 127 11.84 0.80 -19.90
C ALA A 127 12.36 2.25 -19.89
N ALA A 128 11.86 3.11 -20.79
CA ALA A 128 12.20 4.54 -20.81
C ALA A 128 11.57 5.34 -19.65
N ARG A 129 10.65 4.72 -18.92
CA ARG A 129 9.88 5.30 -17.81
C ARG A 129 9.85 4.35 -16.61
N TRP A 130 11.05 3.86 -16.27
CA TRP A 130 11.24 2.93 -15.16
C TRP A 130 11.59 3.66 -13.85
N GLY A 131 11.21 3.07 -12.71
CA GLY A 131 11.55 3.53 -11.38
C GLY A 131 12.24 2.45 -10.53
N GLU A 132 12.71 2.81 -9.34
CA GLU A 132 13.39 1.86 -8.45
C GLU A 132 12.47 1.37 -7.34
N ARG A 133 12.58 0.07 -7.01
CA ARG A 133 11.74 -0.60 -6.00
C ARG A 133 11.70 0.05 -4.61
N HIS A 134 12.70 0.87 -4.28
CA HIS A 134 12.83 1.51 -2.98
C HIS A 134 12.45 2.99 -3.01
N TRP A 135 12.10 3.53 -4.18
CA TRP A 135 11.60 4.88 -4.30
C TRP A 135 10.17 4.93 -3.79
N ARG A 136 10.02 5.57 -2.64
CA ARG A 136 8.72 5.75 -2.01
C ARG A 136 8.27 7.19 -2.16
N ARG A 137 6.97 7.37 -2.29
CA ARG A 137 6.34 8.69 -2.14
C ARG A 137 6.30 9.08 -0.67
N LEU A 138 6.27 10.38 -0.39
CA LEU A 138 6.09 10.88 0.98
C LEU A 138 4.84 10.32 1.62
N THR A 139 3.75 10.14 0.87
CA THR A 139 2.54 9.54 1.42
C THR A 139 2.70 8.07 1.79
N GLU A 140 3.52 7.32 1.06
CA GLU A 140 3.82 5.93 1.43
C GLU A 140 4.62 5.90 2.73
N GLU A 141 5.58 6.81 2.90
CA GLU A 141 6.28 7.01 4.17
C GLU A 141 5.34 7.42 5.30
N ALA A 142 4.40 8.35 5.05
CA ALA A 142 3.38 8.81 5.98
C ALA A 142 2.52 7.68 6.53
N THR A 143 2.10 6.73 5.68
CA THR A 143 1.36 5.53 6.15
C THR A 143 2.20 4.54 6.95
N GLY A 144 3.53 4.60 6.82
CA GLY A 144 4.50 3.69 7.46
C GLY A 144 4.47 2.23 6.96
N SER A 145 3.56 1.87 6.04
CA SER A 145 3.37 0.48 5.62
C SER A 145 3.06 0.28 4.13
N ALA A 146 2.60 1.32 3.43
CA ALA A 146 2.41 1.25 1.98
C ALA A 146 3.75 1.03 1.28
N LYS A 147 3.76 0.18 0.25
CA LYS A 147 4.97 -0.12 -0.52
C LYS A 147 5.11 0.87 -1.68
N SER A 148 6.33 0.98 -2.18
CA SER A 148 6.62 1.70 -3.42
C SER A 148 5.74 1.18 -4.57
N VAL A 149 5.23 2.11 -5.38
CA VAL A 149 4.59 1.85 -6.68
C VAL A 149 5.46 1.04 -7.66
N PHE A 150 6.77 0.93 -7.41
CA PHE A 150 7.71 0.13 -8.22
C PHE A 150 8.06 -1.24 -7.59
N HIS A 151 7.45 -1.60 -6.46
CA HIS A 151 7.73 -2.87 -5.78
C HIS A 151 6.80 -3.98 -6.27
N PHE A 152 7.00 -4.45 -7.51
CA PHE A 152 6.19 -5.49 -8.13
C PHE A 152 6.31 -6.87 -7.45
N ASP A 153 5.31 -7.72 -7.71
CA ASP A 153 5.32 -9.17 -7.44
C ASP A 153 5.59 -9.57 -5.98
N VAL A 154 5.16 -8.73 -5.03
CA VAL A 154 5.20 -9.04 -3.60
C VAL A 154 3.84 -8.84 -2.96
N GLN A 155 3.52 -9.65 -1.96
CA GLN A 155 2.26 -9.58 -1.23
C GLN A 155 2.01 -8.16 -0.66
N GLY A 156 0.79 -7.64 -0.88
CA GLY A 156 0.38 -6.31 -0.43
C GLY A 156 1.10 -5.17 -1.14
N SER A 157 1.49 -5.37 -2.41
CA SER A 157 1.94 -4.31 -3.30
C SER A 157 0.84 -3.91 -4.26
N VAL A 158 0.70 -2.60 -4.45
CA VAL A 158 -0.22 -1.98 -5.43
C VAL A 158 0.50 -1.60 -6.73
N ALA A 159 1.74 -2.08 -6.96
CA ALA A 159 2.52 -1.70 -8.13
C ALA A 159 1.80 -2.03 -9.45
N LYS A 160 1.26 -3.25 -9.58
CA LYS A 160 0.49 -3.63 -10.78
C LYS A 160 -0.81 -2.84 -10.90
N SER A 161 -1.57 -2.67 -9.82
CA SER A 161 -2.83 -1.91 -9.85
C SER A 161 -2.59 -0.45 -10.21
N THR A 162 -1.53 0.16 -9.69
CA THR A 162 -1.10 1.53 -10.02
C THR A 162 -0.81 1.66 -11.52
N HIS A 163 0.07 0.82 -12.06
CA HIS A 163 0.47 0.89 -13.47
C HIS A 163 -0.67 0.50 -14.43
N ALA A 164 -1.63 -0.28 -13.94
CA ALA A 164 -2.85 -0.66 -14.66
C ALA A 164 -3.97 0.40 -14.57
N GLY A 165 -3.96 1.23 -13.54
CA GLY A 165 -5.04 2.15 -13.16
C GLY A 165 -4.82 3.60 -13.61
N ILE A 166 -3.57 4.08 -13.65
CA ILE A 166 -3.25 5.47 -14.06
C ILE A 166 -3.86 5.84 -15.43
N PRO A 167 -3.82 4.99 -16.49
CA PRO A 167 -4.45 5.34 -17.76
C PRO A 167 -5.97 5.55 -17.66
N TRP A 168 -6.63 4.85 -16.73
CA TRP A 168 -8.06 5.01 -16.48
C TRP A 168 -8.36 6.29 -15.69
N LEU A 169 -7.47 6.77 -14.82
CA LEU A 169 -7.60 8.11 -14.22
C LEU A 169 -7.58 9.20 -15.30
N ARG A 170 -6.65 9.10 -16.26
CA ARG A 170 -6.59 10.01 -17.41
C ARG A 170 -7.86 9.96 -18.25
N TYR A 171 -8.38 8.76 -18.52
CA TYR A 171 -9.65 8.57 -19.24
C TYR A 171 -10.82 9.27 -18.53
N ILE A 172 -11.00 9.01 -17.23
CA ILE A 172 -12.08 9.59 -16.42
C ILE A 172 -11.95 11.11 -16.38
N ARG A 173 -10.75 11.65 -16.13
CA ARG A 173 -10.50 13.10 -16.08
C ARG A 173 -10.88 13.80 -17.39
N ARG A 174 -10.53 13.19 -18.53
CA ARG A 174 -10.88 13.73 -19.85
C ARG A 174 -12.39 13.71 -20.11
N ALA A 175 -13.06 12.65 -19.69
CA ALA A 175 -14.50 12.49 -19.87
C ALA A 175 -15.31 13.40 -18.92
N ARG A 176 -14.78 13.71 -17.74
CA ARG A 176 -15.42 14.53 -16.71
C ARG A 176 -14.47 15.60 -16.13
N PRO A 177 -14.19 16.69 -16.87
CA PRO A 177 -13.25 17.73 -16.44
C PRO A 177 -13.65 18.48 -15.17
N GLN A 178 -14.91 18.38 -14.75
CA GLN A 178 -15.44 18.97 -13.53
C GLN A 178 -15.15 18.16 -12.26
N LEU A 179 -14.65 16.92 -12.38
CA LEU A 179 -14.30 16.10 -11.23
C LEU A 179 -13.03 16.60 -10.56
N HIS A 180 -13.03 16.55 -9.23
CA HIS A 180 -11.88 16.89 -8.42
C HIS A 180 -11.02 15.65 -8.16
N PHE A 181 -9.83 15.59 -8.71
CA PHE A 181 -8.83 14.58 -8.40
C PHE A 181 -7.95 15.10 -7.27
N TRP A 182 -8.21 14.64 -6.06
CA TRP A 182 -7.47 15.10 -4.89
C TRP A 182 -6.16 14.31 -4.72
N PRO A 183 -5.04 14.97 -4.35
CA PRO A 183 -4.90 16.40 -4.04
C PRO A 183 -4.50 17.27 -5.25
N PHE A 184 -4.42 16.71 -6.46
CA PHE A 184 -3.87 17.36 -7.65
C PHE A 184 -4.65 18.61 -8.10
N ASP A 185 -5.97 18.62 -7.94
CA ASP A 185 -6.82 19.79 -8.22
C ASP A 185 -6.96 20.73 -7.01
N GLY A 186 -6.16 20.50 -5.97
CA GLY A 186 -6.18 21.25 -4.71
C GLY A 186 -6.56 20.38 -3.51
N TRP A 187 -6.09 20.78 -2.33
CA TRP A 187 -6.30 20.06 -1.08
C TRP A 187 -7.74 20.15 -0.58
N ASN A 188 -8.45 21.25 -0.87
CA ASN A 188 -9.81 21.47 -0.38
C ASN A 188 -10.79 21.44 -1.55
N PRO A 189 -11.45 20.31 -1.84
CA PRO A 189 -12.46 20.27 -2.89
C PRO A 189 -13.61 21.23 -2.57
N ALA A 190 -14.29 21.73 -3.59
CA ALA A 190 -15.47 22.57 -3.40
C ALA A 190 -16.64 21.78 -2.77
N SER A 191 -17.55 22.49 -2.10
CA SER A 191 -18.81 21.88 -1.64
C SER A 191 -19.66 21.46 -2.85
N GLY A 192 -20.30 20.30 -2.76
CA GLY A 192 -21.10 19.72 -3.84
C GLY A 192 -20.30 19.12 -5.01
N ALA A 193 -18.97 19.28 -5.05
CA ALA A 193 -18.14 18.63 -6.06
C ALA A 193 -18.01 17.13 -5.79
N SER A 194 -17.96 16.33 -6.86
CA SER A 194 -17.57 14.93 -6.75
C SER A 194 -16.04 14.78 -6.81
N VAL A 195 -15.50 13.89 -5.99
CA VAL A 195 -14.07 13.79 -5.71
C VAL A 195 -13.58 12.35 -5.91
N ILE A 196 -12.42 12.18 -6.54
CA ILE A 196 -11.70 10.90 -6.60
C ILE A 196 -10.43 11.03 -5.75
N ILE A 197 -10.22 10.09 -4.83
CA ILE A 197 -9.09 10.04 -3.88
C ILE A 197 -8.32 8.73 -3.99
N GLU A 198 -7.02 8.79 -3.69
CA GLU A 198 -6.22 7.61 -3.43
C GLU A 198 -6.55 7.08 -2.03
N ALA A 199 -6.98 5.81 -1.96
CA ALA A 199 -7.30 5.12 -0.73
C ALA A 199 -6.26 4.05 -0.42
N TYR A 200 -6.09 3.72 0.86
CA TYR A 200 -5.30 2.57 1.28
C TYR A 200 -6.07 1.81 2.37
N PRO A 201 -6.78 0.74 2.02
CA PRO A 201 -7.79 0.11 2.87
C PRO A 201 -7.22 -0.38 4.20
N ARG A 202 -5.92 -0.69 4.29
CA ARG A 202 -5.25 -1.07 5.54
C ARG A 202 -5.28 -0.01 6.65
N LEU A 203 -5.60 1.25 6.33
CA LEU A 203 -5.83 2.27 7.35
C LEU A 203 -7.16 2.05 8.07
N TRP A 204 -8.16 1.46 7.39
CA TRP A 204 -9.55 1.44 7.84
C TRP A 204 -10.12 0.03 8.03
N SER A 205 -9.60 -0.98 7.33
CA SER A 205 -10.21 -2.32 7.24
C SER A 205 -10.36 -3.04 8.58
N THR A 206 -9.50 -2.76 9.56
CA THR A 206 -9.61 -3.34 10.91
C THR A 206 -10.68 -2.68 11.79
N ALA A 207 -11.24 -1.54 11.38
CA ALA A 207 -12.31 -0.84 12.10
C ALA A 207 -13.69 -1.45 11.86
N TYR A 208 -13.83 -2.28 10.82
CA TYR A 208 -15.09 -2.87 10.39
C TYR A 208 -15.01 -4.40 10.42
N PRO A 209 -16.09 -5.10 10.81
CA PRO A 209 -16.12 -6.56 10.75
C PRO A 209 -16.00 -7.03 9.29
N GLN A 210 -15.28 -8.14 9.06
CA GLN A 210 -15.13 -8.69 7.72
C GLN A 210 -16.36 -9.50 7.27
N ASP A 211 -17.04 -10.16 8.21
CA ASP A 211 -18.19 -11.04 7.94
C ASP A 211 -17.87 -12.12 6.90
N ASP A 212 -18.71 -12.31 5.89
CA ASP A 212 -18.55 -13.29 4.81
C ASP A 212 -17.78 -12.74 3.59
N ARG A 213 -17.34 -11.49 3.64
CA ARG A 213 -16.58 -10.84 2.55
C ARG A 213 -15.21 -11.48 2.39
N THR A 214 -14.83 -11.72 1.13
CA THR A 214 -13.41 -11.98 0.77
C THR A 214 -12.54 -10.76 1.11
N THR A 215 -11.21 -10.92 1.15
CA THR A 215 -10.29 -9.80 1.41
C THR A 215 -10.52 -8.64 0.45
N ASP A 216 -10.56 -8.90 -0.86
CA ASP A 216 -10.78 -7.88 -1.90
C ASP A 216 -12.13 -7.15 -1.73
N GLN A 217 -13.18 -7.89 -1.36
CA GLN A 217 -14.49 -7.29 -1.06
C GLN A 217 -14.45 -6.45 0.21
N HIS A 218 -13.75 -6.91 1.24
CA HIS A 218 -13.63 -6.20 2.52
C HIS A 218 -12.83 -4.91 2.39
N ASP A 219 -11.78 -4.91 1.58
CA ASP A 219 -10.97 -3.72 1.33
C ASP A 219 -11.79 -2.65 0.60
N ALA A 220 -12.55 -3.01 -0.45
CA ALA A 220 -13.48 -2.10 -1.12
C ALA A 220 -14.60 -1.60 -0.18
N TYR A 221 -15.20 -2.50 0.60
CA TYR A 221 -16.23 -2.17 1.60
C TYR A 221 -15.71 -1.20 2.66
N ALA A 222 -14.52 -1.43 3.21
CA ALA A 222 -13.92 -0.59 4.24
C ALA A 222 -13.64 0.82 3.73
N ILE A 223 -13.23 0.97 2.46
CA ILE A 223 -13.07 2.28 1.82
C ILE A 223 -14.42 3.00 1.76
N ALA A 224 -15.46 2.37 1.20
CA ALA A 224 -16.78 2.97 1.09
C ALA A 224 -17.35 3.35 2.47
N ARG A 225 -17.21 2.44 3.44
CA ARG A 225 -17.74 2.63 4.79
C ARG A 225 -17.03 3.75 5.54
N TRP A 226 -15.70 3.82 5.46
CA TRP A 226 -14.96 4.89 6.11
C TRP A 226 -15.29 6.26 5.50
N LEU A 227 -15.37 6.35 4.17
CA LEU A 227 -15.78 7.59 3.49
C LEU A 227 -17.19 8.02 3.91
N GLN A 228 -18.12 7.07 4.06
CA GLN A 228 -19.48 7.34 4.52
C GLN A 228 -19.48 7.90 5.95
N ASP A 229 -18.80 7.22 6.88
CA ASP A 229 -18.71 7.63 8.29
C ASP A 229 -18.06 9.02 8.38
N ALA A 230 -16.91 9.20 7.73
CA ALA A 230 -16.15 10.45 7.73
C ALA A 230 -16.93 11.62 7.09
N SER A 231 -17.74 11.35 6.06
CA SER A 231 -18.60 12.35 5.44
C SER A 231 -19.76 12.76 6.33
N ALA A 232 -20.25 11.88 7.21
CA ALA A 232 -21.35 12.16 8.13
C ALA A 232 -20.88 12.88 9.41
N THR A 233 -19.66 12.60 9.87
CA THR A 233 -19.07 13.17 11.09
C THR A 233 -18.25 14.45 10.85
N GLY A 234 -18.03 14.82 9.58
CA GLY A 234 -17.16 15.93 9.20
C GLY A 234 -15.66 15.63 9.33
N GLU A 235 -15.28 14.40 9.66
CA GLU A 235 -13.87 13.97 9.69
C GLU A 235 -13.21 14.03 8.31
N LEU A 236 -14.00 13.91 7.24
CA LEU A 236 -13.50 13.96 5.87
C LEU A 236 -12.87 15.33 5.51
N GLU A 237 -13.36 16.43 6.10
CA GLU A 237 -12.75 17.76 5.95
C GLU A 237 -11.32 17.78 6.49
N LYS A 238 -11.11 17.14 7.65
CA LYS A 238 -9.79 17.05 8.26
C LYS A 238 -8.86 16.15 7.45
N ALA A 239 -9.41 15.09 6.87
CA ALA A 239 -8.65 14.18 6.02
C ALA A 239 -8.21 14.82 4.69
N PHE A 240 -8.98 15.78 4.16
CA PHE A 240 -8.60 16.56 2.98
C PHE A 240 -7.54 17.62 3.24
N ALA A 241 -7.33 18.03 4.49
CA ALA A 241 -6.41 19.09 4.83
C ALA A 241 -4.98 18.78 4.34
N ALA A 242 -4.31 19.82 3.84
CA ALA A 242 -2.93 19.72 3.39
C ALA A 242 -2.00 19.29 4.56
N PRO A 243 -1.05 18.36 4.32
CA PRO A 243 -0.08 17.97 5.34
C PRO A 243 0.93 19.11 5.59
N GLU A 244 1.27 19.31 6.85
CA GLU A 244 2.33 20.25 7.25
C GLU A 244 3.70 19.55 7.28
N PRO A 245 4.81 20.28 6.99
CA PRO A 245 4.88 21.66 6.53
C PRO A 245 4.48 21.84 5.05
N GLU A 246 4.29 23.08 4.60
CA GLU A 246 3.98 23.45 3.20
C GLU A 246 4.83 22.70 2.15
N SER A 247 6.11 22.45 2.40
CA SER A 247 6.97 21.69 1.46
C SER A 247 6.51 20.23 1.25
N VAL A 248 5.90 19.62 2.26
CA VAL A 248 5.28 18.29 2.16
C VAL A 248 3.99 18.38 1.37
N ALA A 249 3.16 19.40 1.63
CA ALA A 249 1.96 19.65 0.84
C ALA A 249 2.28 19.89 -0.65
N MET A 250 3.29 20.69 -0.97
CA MET A 250 3.74 20.92 -2.35
C MET A 250 4.22 19.62 -3.00
N THR A 251 4.93 18.77 -2.27
CA THR A 251 5.36 17.46 -2.79
C THR A 251 4.18 16.52 -2.98
N GLY A 252 3.21 16.51 -2.06
CA GLY A 252 1.97 15.73 -2.17
C GLY A 252 1.08 16.14 -3.34
N GLN A 253 1.13 17.41 -3.76
CA GLN A 253 0.45 17.86 -4.99
C GLN A 253 1.06 17.29 -6.28
N VAL A 254 2.29 16.76 -6.21
CA VAL A 254 2.98 16.15 -7.36
C VAL A 254 2.93 14.63 -7.28
N GLU A 255 3.25 14.07 -6.12
CA GLU A 255 3.31 12.63 -5.87
C GLU A 255 1.93 12.00 -5.58
N GLY A 256 0.94 12.82 -5.25
CA GLY A 256 -0.32 12.38 -4.67
C GLY A 256 -0.24 12.15 -3.16
N TRP A 257 -1.41 11.93 -2.55
CA TRP A 257 -1.53 11.64 -1.13
C TRP A 257 -2.61 10.58 -0.90
N ILE A 258 -2.30 9.60 -0.06
CA ILE A 258 -3.24 8.62 0.48
C ILE A 258 -4.08 9.34 1.54
N LEU A 259 -5.39 9.35 1.37
CA LEU A 259 -6.31 9.97 2.31
C LEU A 259 -6.12 9.39 3.73
N ASP A 260 -6.23 10.24 4.75
CA ASP A 260 -6.07 9.88 6.17
C ASP A 260 -4.63 9.45 6.56
N SER A 261 -3.64 9.65 5.69
CA SER A 261 -2.22 9.55 6.05
C SER A 261 -1.69 10.87 6.65
N SER A 262 -0.78 10.77 7.62
CA SER A 262 -0.29 11.90 8.42
C SER A 262 1.22 12.09 8.33
N TRP A 263 1.64 13.36 8.29
CA TRP A 263 3.04 13.75 8.32
C TRP A 263 3.37 14.60 9.58
N PRO A 264 4.52 14.38 10.24
CA PRO A 264 5.43 13.25 10.05
C PRO A 264 4.73 11.92 10.35
N PRO A 265 5.22 10.78 9.81
CA PRO A 265 4.58 9.49 10.01
C PRO A 265 4.35 9.24 11.50
N VAL A 266 3.09 9.06 11.91
CA VAL A 266 2.78 8.72 13.29
C VAL A 266 3.44 7.37 13.56
N LYS A 267 4.47 7.37 14.40
CA LYS A 267 5.05 6.13 14.90
C LYS A 267 3.92 5.39 15.61
N LYS A 268 3.30 4.41 14.94
CA LYS A 268 2.47 3.43 15.62
C LYS A 268 3.36 2.90 16.73
N GLN A 269 3.07 3.25 17.98
CA GLN A 269 3.62 2.51 19.11
C GLN A 269 3.34 1.08 18.74
N ARG A 270 4.40 0.29 18.52
CA ARG A 270 4.23 -1.15 18.41
C ARG A 270 3.50 -1.50 19.70
N ARG A 271 2.19 -1.74 19.62
CA ARG A 271 1.48 -2.52 20.62
C ARG A 271 2.22 -3.84 20.57
N ARG A 272 3.20 -3.97 21.47
CA ARG A 272 3.66 -5.28 21.92
C ARG A 272 2.36 -5.90 22.38
N VAL A 273 1.78 -6.73 21.53
CA VAL A 273 0.89 -7.77 22.01
C VAL A 273 1.76 -8.51 22.99
N THR A 274 1.55 -8.23 24.27
CA THR A 274 2.05 -9.06 25.36
C THR A 274 1.39 -10.40 25.13
N SER A 275 2.06 -11.22 24.32
CA SER A 275 1.94 -12.66 24.40
C SER A 275 2.02 -13.00 25.87
N THR A 276 0.93 -13.53 26.41
CA THR A 276 0.86 -14.09 27.76
C THR A 276 1.73 -15.35 27.91
N LYS A 277 2.51 -15.70 26.89
CA LYS A 277 3.72 -16.52 27.03
C LYS A 277 4.94 -15.62 26.90
N ALA A 278 5.65 -15.42 28.02
CA ALA A 278 6.99 -14.85 28.00
C ALA A 278 7.85 -15.66 27.02
N PRO A 279 8.44 -15.06 25.98
CA PRO A 279 9.46 -15.76 25.20
C PRO A 279 10.65 -15.96 26.13
N ALA A 280 11.05 -17.21 26.36
CA ALA A 280 12.33 -17.49 26.99
C ALA A 280 13.40 -16.76 26.15
N SER A 281 14.10 -15.80 26.75
CA SER A 281 15.10 -15.02 26.04
C SER A 281 16.13 -16.00 25.45
N THR A 282 16.37 -15.89 24.15
CA THR A 282 17.25 -16.77 23.37
C THR A 282 18.71 -16.72 23.84
N THR A 283 19.02 -15.84 24.79
CA THR A 283 20.33 -15.67 25.40
C THR A 283 20.39 -16.16 26.85
N MET A 284 19.30 -16.70 27.41
CA MET A 284 19.33 -17.26 28.76
C MET A 284 20.06 -18.61 28.78
N PRO A 285 20.87 -18.88 29.83
CA PRO A 285 21.40 -20.21 30.09
C PRO A 285 20.29 -21.28 30.05
N GLY A 286 20.54 -22.38 29.36
CA GLY A 286 19.59 -23.47 29.13
C GLY A 286 18.71 -23.29 27.89
N TYR A 287 18.74 -22.15 27.20
CA TYR A 287 18.07 -22.03 25.89
C TYR A 287 18.75 -22.93 24.86
N ILE A 288 17.97 -23.80 24.21
CA ILE A 288 18.43 -24.67 23.12
C ILE A 288 17.80 -24.19 21.82
N ASN A 289 18.62 -23.85 20.83
CA ASN A 289 18.12 -23.40 19.53
C ASN A 289 17.62 -24.57 18.65
N ARG A 290 17.02 -24.24 17.50
CA ARG A 290 16.49 -25.24 16.53
C ARG A 290 17.54 -26.22 15.97
N ASN A 291 18.81 -25.87 16.05
CA ASN A 291 19.91 -26.73 15.60
C ASN A 291 20.50 -27.54 16.77
N ARG A 292 19.91 -27.53 17.96
CA ARG A 292 20.37 -28.23 19.18
C ARG A 292 21.67 -27.67 19.78
N GLN A 293 21.82 -26.35 19.75
CA GLN A 293 22.91 -25.64 20.43
C GLN A 293 22.35 -24.98 21.70
N GLU A 294 22.93 -25.33 22.84
CA GLU A 294 22.52 -24.82 24.15
C GLU A 294 23.37 -23.63 24.57
N VAL A 295 22.74 -22.58 25.08
CA VAL A 295 23.44 -21.48 25.75
C VAL A 295 23.84 -21.92 27.15
N LEU A 296 25.14 -21.93 27.46
CA LEU A 296 25.62 -22.25 28.81
C LEU A 296 25.71 -21.00 29.68
N SER A 297 26.25 -19.90 29.14
CA SER A 297 26.43 -18.66 29.90
C SER A 297 26.67 -17.45 29.00
N LYS A 298 26.44 -16.26 29.56
CA LYS A 298 26.90 -14.98 29.01
C LYS A 298 28.34 -14.76 29.50
N THR A 299 29.28 -14.45 28.61
CA THR A 299 30.69 -14.32 29.00
C THR A 299 31.06 -12.90 29.42
N GLY A 300 30.29 -11.90 28.97
CA GLY A 300 30.59 -10.48 29.21
C GLY A 300 31.66 -9.90 28.27
N LEU A 301 32.28 -10.74 27.43
CA LEU A 301 33.23 -10.30 26.42
C LEU A 301 32.52 -9.62 25.23
N PRO A 302 33.13 -8.62 24.58
CA PRO A 302 32.56 -8.02 23.38
C PRO A 302 32.46 -9.05 22.25
N GLY A 303 31.34 -9.01 21.51
CA GLY A 303 31.18 -9.71 20.24
C GLY A 303 31.81 -8.94 19.08
N ASP A 304 31.78 -9.52 17.88
CA ASP A 304 32.25 -8.89 16.64
C ASP A 304 31.16 -8.13 15.87
N ASP A 305 29.91 -8.20 16.35
CA ASP A 305 28.77 -7.40 15.86
C ASP A 305 28.55 -6.13 16.70
N HIS A 306 27.94 -5.11 16.08
CA HIS A 306 27.66 -3.81 16.70
C HIS A 306 26.92 -3.93 18.06
N ASN A 307 27.60 -3.52 19.14
CA ASN A 307 27.13 -3.58 20.54
C ASN A 307 26.69 -4.97 21.02
N GLN A 308 27.22 -6.07 20.46
CA GLN A 308 26.91 -7.42 20.92
C GLN A 308 27.87 -7.91 22.02
N VAL A 309 27.37 -8.86 22.82
CA VAL A 309 28.14 -9.58 23.85
C VAL A 309 28.21 -11.06 23.46
N LEU A 310 29.32 -11.69 23.79
CA LEU A 310 29.58 -13.08 23.49
C LEU A 310 28.90 -14.03 24.49
N TYR A 311 28.40 -15.15 23.97
CA TYR A 311 27.78 -16.23 24.73
C TYR A 311 28.50 -17.54 24.45
N LEU A 312 28.67 -18.35 25.48
CA LEU A 312 29.20 -19.70 25.36
C LEU A 312 28.06 -20.66 25.02
N LEU A 313 28.18 -21.34 23.87
CA LEU A 313 27.26 -22.40 23.45
C LEU A 313 27.90 -23.77 23.57
N LYS A 314 27.06 -24.80 23.73
CA LYS A 314 27.43 -26.22 23.63
C LYS A 314 26.57 -26.93 22.60
N CYS A 315 27.20 -27.66 21.69
CA CYS A 315 26.50 -28.55 20.79
C CYS A 315 26.03 -29.82 21.50
N HIS A 316 24.75 -30.18 21.37
CA HIS A 316 24.24 -31.45 21.90
C HIS A 316 24.60 -32.65 21.03
N THR A 317 24.99 -32.44 19.78
CA THR A 317 25.36 -33.53 18.86
C THR A 317 26.79 -34.00 19.08
N CYS A 318 27.78 -33.10 19.08
CA CYS A 318 29.19 -33.46 19.21
C CYS A 318 29.86 -32.98 20.51
N GLY A 319 29.14 -32.22 21.36
CA GLY A 319 29.68 -31.71 22.63
C GLY A 319 30.56 -30.46 22.52
N ALA A 320 30.89 -30.00 21.30
CA ALA A 320 31.75 -28.85 21.06
C ALA A 320 31.23 -27.57 21.74
N ARG A 321 32.17 -26.76 22.23
CA ARG A 321 31.91 -25.49 22.93
C ARG A 321 32.53 -24.33 22.19
N TYR A 322 31.76 -23.28 21.95
CA TYR A 322 32.21 -22.16 21.13
C TYR A 322 31.44 -20.87 21.44
N GLY A 323 32.06 -19.72 21.14
CA GLY A 323 31.45 -18.41 21.30
C GLY A 323 30.52 -18.03 20.13
N ALA A 324 29.41 -17.35 20.43
CA ALA A 324 28.55 -16.70 19.44
C ALA A 324 27.94 -15.39 19.96
N ASN A 325 27.64 -14.46 19.05
CA ASN A 325 26.89 -13.24 19.38
C ASN A 325 25.46 -13.56 19.79
N GLY A 326 24.92 -12.77 20.72
CA GLY A 326 23.51 -12.87 21.16
C GLY A 326 22.49 -12.77 20.01
N SER A 327 22.79 -11.93 19.01
CA SER A 327 22.00 -11.75 17.78
C SER A 327 21.79 -13.05 16.98
N ASP A 328 22.74 -13.99 17.05
CA ASP A 328 22.78 -15.16 16.17
C ASP A 328 22.37 -16.47 16.84
N ILE A 329 22.20 -16.49 18.17
CA ILE A 329 22.02 -17.73 18.94
C ILE A 329 20.84 -18.56 18.42
N PHE A 330 19.72 -17.94 18.08
CA PHE A 330 18.50 -18.64 17.63
C PHE A 330 18.68 -19.45 16.33
N GLN A 331 19.71 -19.12 15.54
CA GLN A 331 19.99 -19.72 14.23
C GLN A 331 21.35 -20.40 14.13
N ARG A 332 22.15 -20.35 15.21
CA ARG A 332 23.53 -20.84 15.20
C ARG A 332 23.62 -22.33 14.91
N ARG A 333 24.51 -22.73 14.00
CA ARG A 333 24.91 -24.12 13.74
C ARG A 333 26.29 -24.41 14.32
N CYS A 334 26.54 -25.67 14.65
CA CYS A 334 27.81 -26.12 15.21
C CYS A 334 28.95 -26.04 14.17
N PRO A 335 30.07 -25.37 14.46
CA PRO A 335 31.21 -25.31 13.55
C PRO A 335 31.87 -26.67 13.31
N GLU A 336 31.84 -27.57 14.30
CA GLU A 336 32.57 -28.85 14.25
C GLU A 336 31.82 -29.96 13.50
N CYS A 337 30.48 -29.98 13.57
CA CYS A 337 29.70 -31.12 13.05
C CYS A 337 28.51 -30.75 12.15
N ASP A 338 28.24 -29.46 11.94
CA ASP A 338 27.06 -28.98 11.20
C ASP A 338 27.40 -27.78 10.30
N GLY A 339 28.67 -27.64 9.92
CA GLY A 339 29.16 -26.63 8.98
C GLY A 339 28.91 -25.17 9.40
N GLY A 340 28.74 -24.92 10.71
CA GLY A 340 28.51 -23.59 11.24
C GLY A 340 29.73 -22.68 11.09
N ARG A 341 29.51 -21.36 11.12
CA ARG A 341 30.64 -20.39 11.16
C ARG A 341 31.56 -20.70 12.35
N PRO A 342 32.89 -20.48 12.27
CA PRO A 342 33.80 -20.67 13.39
C PRO A 342 33.32 -19.99 14.68
N GLY A 343 33.64 -20.59 15.82
CA GLY A 343 33.38 -19.97 17.12
C GLY A 343 34.20 -18.70 17.33
N LEU A 344 33.62 -17.70 17.99
CA LEU A 344 34.39 -16.55 18.47
C LEU A 344 35.21 -16.97 19.69
N GLY A 345 36.43 -16.43 19.81
CA GLY A 345 37.34 -16.74 20.91
C GLY A 345 36.74 -16.38 22.26
N LEU A 346 36.74 -17.34 23.18
CA LEU A 346 36.14 -17.21 24.51
C LEU A 346 37.12 -16.69 25.58
N GLY A 347 38.35 -16.37 25.19
CA GLY A 347 39.47 -16.11 26.10
C GLY A 347 40.19 -17.39 26.48
#